data_AF-W4QGB8-F1
#
_entry.id   AF-W4QGB8-F1
#
_cell.length_a   1.000
_cell.length_b   1.000
_cell.length_c   1.000
_cell.angle_alpha   90.00
_cell.angle_beta   90.00
_cell.angle_gamma   90.00
#
_symmetry.space_group_name_H-M   'P 1'
#
loop_
_entity.id
_entity.type
_entity.pdbx_description
1 polymer ?
#
loop_
_entity_poly.entity_id
_entity_poly.type
_entity_poly.pdbx_seq_one_letter_code
_entity_poly.pdbx_strand_id
1 'polypeptide(L)'
;MKLTGKVFAGFLLIFIGASMLLSLIGIHLGGLLGLAIGAALLYWGYCRYQENGRWSLSSIILIVLGISFLFGGIGGVISLLIGGFLVYVGYQFMTKSDTKKSHEEEEESLDYSKSTYDSLDEEIDRLLEKK
;
A
#
# COMPACT_ATOMS: atom_id res chain seq x y z
N MET A 1 0.08 -19.56 21.30
CA MET A 1 -1.06 -18.70 20.88
C MET A 1 -0.68 -17.20 20.72
N LYS A 2 0.58 -16.83 20.39
CA LYS A 2 1.01 -15.42 20.27
C LYS A 2 0.97 -14.85 18.84
N LEU A 3 0.79 -15.71 17.83
CA LEU A 3 0.71 -15.33 16.41
C LEU A 3 -0.60 -14.60 16.06
N THR A 4 -1.72 -15.00 16.69
CA THR A 4 -3.04 -14.43 16.41
C THR A 4 -3.15 -12.94 16.73
N GLY A 5 -2.50 -12.47 17.81
CA GLY A 5 -2.56 -11.07 18.20
C GLY A 5 -1.85 -10.11 17.24
N LYS A 6 -0.68 -10.49 16.73
CA LYS A 6 0.10 -9.65 15.80
C LYS A 6 -0.56 -9.57 14.42
N VAL A 7 -1.08 -10.69 13.91
CA VAL A 7 -1.81 -10.72 12.63
C VAL A 7 -3.12 -9.93 12.73
N PHE A 8 -3.86 -10.06 13.85
CA PHE A 8 -5.07 -9.28 14.09
C PHE A 8 -4.78 -7.77 14.17
N ALA A 9 -3.69 -7.37 14.84
CA ALA A 9 -3.28 -5.97 14.90
C ALA A 9 -2.89 -5.41 13.52
N GLY A 10 -2.15 -6.19 12.72
CA GLY A 10 -1.82 -5.81 11.33
C GLY A 10 -3.07 -5.65 10.47
N PHE A 11 -4.00 -6.60 10.55
CA PHE A 11 -5.27 -6.55 9.84
C PHE A 11 -6.10 -5.31 10.24
N LEU A 12 -6.21 -5.02 11.54
CA LEU A 12 -6.92 -3.84 12.03
C LEU A 12 -6.31 -2.54 11.49
N LEU A 13 -4.97 -2.47 11.44
CA LEU A 13 -4.26 -1.31 10.91
C LEU A 13 -4.50 -1.10 9.42
N ILE A 14 -4.47 -2.18 8.63
CA ILE A 14 -4.84 -2.17 7.21
C ILE A 14 -6.29 -1.74 7.05
N PHE A 15 -7.21 -2.27 7.87
CA PHE A 15 -8.64 -1.95 7.78
C PHE A 15 -8.92 -0.47 8.05
N ILE A 16 -8.28 0.11 9.06
CA ILE A 16 -8.39 1.54 9.38
C ILE A 16 -7.80 2.39 8.26
N GLY A 17 -6.58 2.06 7.80
CA GLY A 17 -5.92 2.79 6.72
C GLY A 17 -6.69 2.72 5.41
N ALA A 18 -7.18 1.54 5.04
CA ALA A 18 -8.02 1.34 3.85
C ALA A 18 -9.34 2.09 3.96
N SER A 19 -9.97 2.11 5.14
CA SER A 19 -11.21 2.86 5.38
C SER A 19 -10.99 4.37 5.23
N MET A 20 -9.85 4.90 5.69
CA MET A 20 -9.48 6.31 5.48
C MET A 20 -9.26 6.64 4.00
N LEU A 21 -8.59 5.76 3.25
CA LEU A 21 -8.40 5.92 1.81
C LEU A 21 -9.72 5.81 1.04
N LEU A 22 -10.60 4.89 1.45
CA LEU A 22 -11.93 4.72 0.85
C LEU A 22 -12.83 5.92 1.16
N SER A 23 -12.65 6.55 2.33
CA SER A 23 -13.31 7.82 2.67
C SER A 23 -12.85 8.99 1.81
N LEU A 24 -11.62 8.95 1.28
CA LEU A 24 -11.10 9.95 0.32
C LEU A 24 -11.73 9.79 -1.07
N ILE A 25 -11.96 8.54 -1.48
CA ILE A 25 -12.70 8.16 -2.69
C ILE A 25 -14.23 8.28 -2.48
N GLY A 26 -14.65 8.46 -1.22
CA GLY A 26 -16.02 8.40 -0.74
C GLY A 26 -16.90 9.52 -1.26
N ILE A 27 -18.08 9.10 -1.74
CA ILE A 27 -19.17 9.82 -2.38
C ILE A 27 -19.88 10.77 -1.39
N HIS A 28 -19.15 11.61 -0.69
CA HIS A 28 -19.73 12.72 0.06
C HIS A 28 -20.07 13.84 -0.93
N LEU A 29 -21.23 14.49 -0.78
CA LEU A 29 -21.64 15.62 -1.63
C LEU A 29 -20.52 16.70 -1.72
N GLY A 30 -19.77 16.91 -0.64
CA GLY A 30 -18.62 17.81 -0.62
C GLY A 30 -17.41 17.31 -1.42
N GLY A 31 -17.15 15.99 -1.41
CA GLY A 31 -16.09 15.36 -2.20
C GLY A 31 -16.42 15.31 -3.70
N LEU A 32 -17.69 15.08 -4.05
CA LEU A 32 -18.14 15.10 -5.44
C LEU A 32 -18.11 16.51 -6.03
N LEU A 33 -18.51 17.53 -5.26
CA LEU A 33 -18.36 18.93 -5.67
C LEU A 33 -16.88 19.31 -5.81
N GLY A 34 -16.04 18.92 -4.83
CA GLY A 34 -14.60 19.14 -4.87
C GLY A 34 -13.93 18.45 -6.05
N LEU A 35 -14.37 17.25 -6.40
CA LEU A 35 -13.90 16.49 -7.57
C LEU A 35 -14.35 17.14 -8.87
N ALA A 36 -15.61 17.57 -8.97
CA ALA A 36 -16.11 18.27 -10.16
C ALA A 36 -15.39 19.61 -10.38
N ILE A 37 -15.24 20.40 -9.32
CA ILE A 37 -14.53 21.69 -9.35
C ILE A 37 -13.04 21.47 -9.64
N GLY A 38 -12.41 20.50 -8.97
CA GLY A 38 -11.01 20.16 -9.16
C GLY A 38 -10.71 19.66 -10.57
N ALA A 39 -11.55 18.78 -11.12
CA ALA A 39 -11.46 18.31 -12.50
C ALA A 39 -11.67 19.43 -13.52
N ALA A 40 -12.64 20.33 -13.29
CA ALA A 40 -12.87 21.49 -14.14
C ALA A 40 -11.67 22.45 -14.14
N LEU A 41 -11.08 22.72 -12.96
CA LEU A 41 -9.86 23.53 -12.81
C LEU A 41 -8.67 22.90 -13.54
N LEU A 42 -8.50 21.57 -13.44
CA LEU A 42 -7.43 20.84 -14.12
C LEU A 42 -7.60 20.87 -15.64
N TYR A 43 -8.82 20.63 -16.12
CA TYR A 43 -9.16 20.73 -17.53
C TYR A 43 -8.88 22.14 -18.06
N TRP A 44 -9.29 23.16 -17.32
CA TRP A 44 -9.09 24.55 -17.74
C TRP A 44 -7.62 24.95 -17.71
N GLY A 45 -6.87 24.52 -16.70
CA GLY A 45 -5.41 24.68 -16.63
C GLY A 45 -4.69 23.99 -17.78
N TYR A 46 -5.15 22.79 -18.18
CA TYR A 46 -4.61 22.06 -19.34
C TYR A 46 -4.94 22.73 -20.67
N CYS A 47 -6.18 23.17 -20.89
CA CYS A 47 -6.55 23.97 -22.06
C CYS A 47 -5.72 25.26 -22.14
N ARG A 48 -5.50 25.94 -21.00
CA ARG A 48 -4.68 27.16 -20.92
C ARG A 48 -3.21 26.89 -21.25
N TYR A 49 -2.69 25.71 -20.90
CA TYR A 49 -1.36 25.26 -21.29
C TYR A 49 -1.28 25.01 -22.80
N GLN A 50 -2.29 24.35 -23.38
CA GLN A 50 -2.38 24.13 -24.83
C GLN A 50 -2.44 25.43 -25.63
N GLU A 51 -3.26 26.40 -25.20
CA GLU A 51 -3.40 27.70 -25.88
C GLU A 51 -2.11 28.51 -25.91
N ASN A 52 -1.36 28.53 -24.80
CA ASN A 52 -0.16 29.37 -24.68
C ASN A 52 1.12 28.63 -25.08
N GLY A 53 1.07 27.30 -25.29
CA GLY A 53 2.21 26.45 -25.66
C GLY A 53 3.37 26.45 -24.64
N ARG A 54 3.17 27.06 -23.47
CA ARG A 54 4.17 27.28 -22.43
C ARG A 54 3.51 27.15 -21.06
N TRP A 55 4.24 26.63 -20.09
CA TRP A 55 3.83 26.63 -18.68
C TRP A 55 3.78 28.07 -18.16
N SER A 56 2.61 28.68 -18.20
CA SER A 56 2.35 29.96 -17.58
C SER A 56 2.15 29.77 -16.08
N LEU A 57 2.58 30.74 -15.27
CA LEU A 57 2.33 30.73 -13.82
C LEU A 57 0.84 30.51 -13.51
N SER A 58 -0.06 31.03 -14.35
CA SER A 58 -1.50 30.81 -14.25
C SER A 58 -1.91 29.35 -14.45
N SER A 59 -1.31 28.61 -15.39
CA SER A 59 -1.66 27.20 -15.60
C SER A 59 -1.13 26.33 -14.46
N ILE A 60 0.05 26.63 -13.94
CA ILE A 60 0.64 25.96 -12.78
C ILE A 60 -0.26 26.13 -11.56
N ILE A 61 -0.68 27.36 -11.28
CA ILE A 61 -1.58 27.66 -10.15
C ILE A 61 -2.91 26.91 -10.31
N LEU A 62 -3.52 26.93 -11.50
CA LEU A 62 -4.79 26.22 -11.74
C LEU A 62 -4.66 24.70 -11.56
N ILE A 63 -3.57 24.10 -12.04
CA ILE A 63 -3.32 22.66 -11.86
C ILE A 63 -3.08 22.33 -10.39
N VAL A 64 -2.25 23.09 -9.69
CA VAL A 64 -1.98 22.88 -8.25
C VAL A 64 -3.26 23.04 -7.42
N LEU A 65 -4.09 24.04 -7.76
CA LEU A 65 -5.38 24.25 -7.11
C LEU A 65 -6.36 23.11 -7.41
N GLY A 66 -6.42 22.66 -8.67
CA GLY A 66 -7.25 21.55 -9.10
C GLY A 66 -6.88 20.24 -8.42
N ILE A 67 -5.58 19.94 -8.33
CA ILE A 67 -5.05 18.80 -7.57
C ILE A 67 -5.44 18.94 -6.09
N SER A 68 -5.24 20.12 -5.48
CA SER A 68 -5.62 20.34 -4.08
C SER A 68 -7.11 20.07 -3.86
N PHE A 69 -7.99 20.52 -4.75
CA PHE A 69 -9.44 20.26 -4.65
C PHE A 69 -9.82 18.80 -4.88
N LEU A 70 -9.14 18.10 -5.79
CA LEU A 70 -9.36 16.66 -6.03
C LEU A 70 -9.04 15.81 -4.80
N PHE A 71 -8.00 16.19 -4.05
CA PHE A 71 -7.66 15.53 -2.79
C PHE A 71 -8.44 16.12 -1.60
N GLY A 72 -9.51 16.90 -1.79
CA GLY A 72 -10.30 17.47 -0.67
C GLY A 72 -9.54 18.51 0.16
N GLY A 73 -8.53 19.15 -0.42
CA GLY A 73 -7.64 20.13 0.19
C GLY A 73 -6.44 19.49 0.89
N ILE A 74 -5.77 20.30 1.73
CA ILE A 74 -4.63 19.86 2.55
C ILE A 74 -5.02 18.65 3.42
N GLY A 75 -6.25 18.64 3.93
CA GLY A 75 -6.77 17.56 4.77
C GLY A 75 -6.77 16.19 4.09
N GLY A 76 -7.17 16.09 2.82
CA GLY A 76 -7.18 14.78 2.17
C GLY A 76 -5.82 14.34 1.61
N VAL A 77 -4.90 15.27 1.32
CA VAL A 77 -3.48 14.91 1.09
C VAL A 77 -2.86 14.31 2.36
N ILE A 78 -3.14 14.91 3.53
CA ILE A 78 -2.70 14.38 4.83
C ILE A 78 -3.35 13.02 5.10
N SER A 79 -4.66 12.88 4.87
CA SER A 79 -5.36 11.60 5.02
C SER A 79 -4.83 10.51 4.09
N LEU A 80 -4.44 10.87 2.86
CA LEU A 80 -3.82 9.95 1.91
C LEU A 80 -2.45 9.47 2.41
N LEU A 81 -1.62 10.39 2.91
CA LEU A 81 -0.31 10.06 3.48
C LEU A 81 -0.46 9.17 4.72
N ILE A 82 -1.32 9.55 5.67
CA ILE A 82 -1.57 8.77 6.89
C ILE A 82 -2.17 7.41 6.55
N GLY A 83 -3.19 7.36 5.70
CA GLY A 83 -3.88 6.13 5.32
C GLY A 83 -2.95 5.16 4.58
N GLY A 84 -2.19 5.67 3.60
CA GLY A 84 -1.19 4.88 2.88
C GLY A 84 -0.09 4.37 3.79
N PHE A 85 0.39 5.20 4.73
CA PHE A 85 1.36 4.78 5.74
C PHE A 85 0.81 3.68 6.65
N LEU A 86 -0.43 3.81 7.14
CA LEU A 86 -1.08 2.80 7.98
C LEU A 86 -1.23 1.45 7.25
N VAL A 87 -1.65 1.48 5.98
CA VAL A 87 -1.77 0.27 5.16
C VAL A 87 -0.40 -0.37 4.94
N TYR A 88 0.63 0.43 4.60
CA TYR A 88 1.98 -0.08 4.39
C TYR A 88 2.55 -0.72 5.66
N VAL A 89 2.45 -0.03 6.80
CA VAL A 89 2.93 -0.55 8.09
C VAL A 89 2.15 -1.79 8.48
N GLY A 90 0.82 -1.81 8.31
CA GLY A 90 -0.02 -2.95 8.64
C GLY A 90 0.31 -4.18 7.78
N TYR A 91 0.51 -3.98 6.48
CA TYR A 91 0.96 -5.03 5.55
C TYR A 91 2.35 -5.54 5.93
N GLN A 92 3.29 -4.62 6.18
CA GLN A 92 4.64 -4.98 6.61
C GLN A 92 4.64 -5.73 7.94
N PHE A 93 3.73 -5.41 8.87
CA PHE A 93 3.58 -6.12 10.13
C PHE A 93 3.09 -7.55 9.96
N MET A 94 2.21 -7.80 8.98
CA MET A 94 1.74 -9.14 8.60
C MET A 94 2.82 -9.94 7.85
N THR A 95 3.57 -9.32 6.94
CA THR A 95 4.57 -10.02 6.11
C THR A 95 5.90 -10.24 6.84
N LYS A 96 6.36 -9.28 7.68
CA LYS A 96 7.59 -9.47 8.47
C LYS A 96 7.44 -10.46 9.62
N SER A 97 6.21 -10.84 10.01
CA SER A 97 6.02 -11.96 10.95
C SER A 97 6.50 -13.30 10.40
N ASP A 98 6.55 -13.46 9.07
CA ASP A 98 7.09 -14.67 8.46
C ASP A 98 8.63 -14.62 8.39
N THR A 99 9.23 -13.44 8.16
CA THR A 99 10.70 -13.28 8.08
C THR A 99 11.38 -13.15 9.44
N LYS A 100 10.70 -12.62 10.48
CA LYS A 100 11.31 -12.38 11.79
C LYS A 100 11.21 -13.58 12.75
N LYS A 101 10.70 -14.72 12.29
CA LYS A 101 10.96 -16.00 12.95
C LYS A 101 12.34 -16.58 12.62
N SER A 102 13.06 -16.01 11.65
CA SER A 102 14.33 -16.54 11.18
C SER A 102 15.58 -15.86 11.77
N HIS A 103 15.44 -14.82 12.60
CA HIS A 103 16.60 -14.01 13.05
C HIS A 103 16.59 -13.61 14.54
N GLU A 104 15.68 -14.13 15.36
CA GLU A 104 15.74 -13.97 16.83
C GLU A 104 15.92 -15.32 17.57
N GLU A 105 16.17 -16.41 16.84
CA GLU A 105 16.52 -17.74 17.36
C GLU A 105 17.84 -18.22 16.74
N GLU A 106 18.89 -17.39 16.76
CA GLU A 106 20.27 -17.79 16.46
C GLU A 106 21.14 -17.85 17.73
N GLU A 107 20.58 -18.29 18.85
CA GLU A 107 21.36 -18.83 19.98
C GLU A 107 20.55 -19.94 20.66
N GLU A 108 20.39 -21.08 19.99
CA GLU A 108 20.45 -22.43 20.59
C GLU A 108 19.99 -23.50 19.59
N SER A 109 20.82 -24.54 19.47
CA SER A 109 20.60 -25.82 18.78
C SER A 109 20.56 -25.82 17.24
N LEU A 110 21.73 -26.14 16.68
CA LEU A 110 21.85 -26.87 15.42
C LEU A 110 21.05 -28.18 15.54
N ASP A 111 19.89 -28.29 14.90
CA ASP A 111 19.43 -29.57 14.37
C ASP A 111 18.67 -29.37 13.06
N TYR A 112 19.15 -30.07 12.05
CA TYR A 112 18.82 -29.91 10.65
C TYR A 112 17.37 -30.36 10.43
N SER A 113 16.44 -29.42 10.22
CA SER A 113 15.07 -29.77 9.81
C SER A 113 15.09 -30.21 8.35
N LYS A 114 15.45 -31.50 8.15
CA LYS A 114 15.30 -32.21 6.88
C LYS A 114 13.81 -32.25 6.55
N SER A 115 13.41 -31.44 5.60
CA SER A 115 12.05 -31.34 5.09
C SER A 115 11.56 -32.73 4.67
N THR A 116 10.36 -33.13 5.08
CA THR A 116 9.67 -34.35 4.61
C THR A 116 9.52 -34.39 3.08
N TYR A 117 9.70 -33.26 2.40
CA TYR A 117 9.74 -33.20 0.94
C TYR A 117 11.10 -33.61 0.34
N ASP A 118 12.22 -33.47 1.06
CA ASP A 118 13.53 -33.92 0.58
C ASP A 118 13.67 -35.45 0.63
N SER A 119 12.93 -36.12 1.52
CA SER A 119 13.04 -37.59 1.68
C SER A 119 12.45 -38.39 0.52
N LEU A 120 11.45 -37.84 -0.20
CA LEU A 120 10.83 -38.55 -1.32
C LEU A 120 11.70 -38.49 -2.57
N ASP A 121 12.29 -37.33 -2.85
CA ASP A 121 13.19 -37.15 -3.99
C ASP A 121 14.45 -38.01 -3.81
N GLU A 122 14.98 -38.08 -2.58
CA GLU A 122 16.14 -38.91 -2.25
C GLU A 122 15.83 -40.43 -2.30
N GLU A 123 14.57 -40.83 -2.12
CA GLU A 123 14.13 -42.23 -2.27
C GLU A 123 13.92 -42.61 -3.74
N ILE A 124 13.43 -41.67 -4.57
CA ILE A 124 13.25 -41.82 -6.01
C ILE A 124 14.61 -41.93 -6.72
N ASP A 125 15.58 -41.08 -6.37
CA ASP A 125 16.93 -41.13 -6.93
C ASP A 125 17.62 -42.47 -6.62
N ARG A 126 17.41 -43.01 -5.42
CA ARG A 126 17.94 -44.33 -5.02
C ARG A 126 17.40 -45.50 -5.84
N LEU A 127 16.16 -45.39 -6.34
CA LEU A 127 15.54 -46.41 -7.19
C LEU A 127 15.99 -46.32 -8.64
N LEU A 128 16.32 -45.10 -9.11
CA LEU A 128 16.84 -44.86 -10.46
C LEU A 128 18.31 -45.28 -10.61
N GLU A 129 19.13 -45.10 -9.58
CA GLU A 129 20.55 -45.48 -9.60
C GLU A 129 20.78 -46.99 -9.53
N LYS A 130 19.80 -47.77 -9.03
CA LYS A 130 19.90 -49.23 -8.89
C LYS A 130 19.50 -50.01 -10.15
N LYS A 131 19.45 -49.38 -11.32
CA LYS A 131 19.19 -50.03 -12.61
C LYS A 131 20.46 -50.11 -13.45
#